data_AF-A0A9E3K2B4-F1
#
_entry.id   AF-A0A9E3K2B4-F1
#
_cell.length_a   1.000
_cell.length_b   1.000
_cell.length_c   1.000
_cell.angle_alpha   90.00
_cell.angle_beta   90.00
_cell.angle_gamma   90.00
#
_symmetry.space_group_name_H-M   'P 1'
#
loop_
_entity.id
_entity.type
_entity.pdbx_description
1 polymer ?
#
loop_
_entity_poly.entity_id
_entity_poly.type
_entity_poly.pdbx_seq_one_letter_code
_entity_poly.pdbx_strand_id
1 'polypeptide(L)'
;MDQQKLRSLVFERTGVKIDVDDPVFAVVALNEAVLEETVERHVALIEEATADLIAQAGGKPRAKAAPAKAAGPNGEQRAMLLAAGAAVLGALLVLAGQALFFKPPPPPAPIVQAKELTVEQLTAIRNGEKLAKIVQKLDPKTRNAIQADMQKP
;
A
#
# COMPACT_ATOMS: atom_id res chain seq x y z
N MET A 1 -14.31 -0.51 16.92
CA MET A 1 -13.10 -1.35 16.90
C MET A 1 -12.31 -1.25 18.21
N ASP A 2 -11.41 -2.21 18.52
CA ASP A 2 -10.56 -2.26 19.72
C ASP A 2 -9.28 -1.40 19.54
N GLN A 3 -9.12 -0.37 20.38
CA GLN A 3 -7.99 0.58 20.33
C GLN A 3 -6.63 -0.10 20.54
N GLN A 4 -6.56 -1.19 21.32
CA GLN A 4 -5.30 -1.90 21.53
C GLN A 4 -4.82 -2.58 20.25
N LYS A 5 -5.76 -3.09 19.45
CA LYS A 5 -5.48 -3.74 18.17
C LYS A 5 -4.96 -2.73 17.15
N LEU A 6 -5.60 -1.57 17.06
CA LEU A 6 -5.14 -0.44 16.24
C LEU A 6 -3.72 -0.01 16.59
N ARG A 7 -3.41 0.11 17.88
CA ARG A 7 -2.07 0.52 18.36
C ARG A 7 -0.99 -0.48 17.97
N SER A 8 -1.26 -1.77 18.13
CA SER A 8 -0.35 -2.82 17.67
C SER A 8 -0.15 -2.77 16.16
N LEU A 9 -1.21 -2.55 15.39
CA LEU A 9 -1.15 -2.49 13.93
C LEU A 9 -0.36 -1.27 13.43
N VAL A 10 -0.54 -0.10 14.05
CA VAL A 10 0.26 1.10 13.77
C VAL A 10 1.73 0.86 14.09
N PHE A 11 2.03 0.23 15.24
CA PHE A 11 3.40 -0.11 15.61
C PHE A 11 4.04 -1.11 14.64
N GLU A 12 3.33 -2.18 14.25
CA GLU A 12 3.83 -3.17 13.28
C GLU A 12 4.10 -2.56 11.90
N ARG A 13 3.28 -1.60 11.46
CA ARG A 13 3.38 -0.99 10.14
C ARG A 13 4.39 0.16 10.05
N THR A 14 4.56 0.91 11.14
CA THR A 14 5.37 2.13 11.15
C THR A 14 6.63 2.00 12.00
N GLY A 15 6.69 1.02 12.91
CA GLY A 15 7.72 0.90 13.94
C GLY A 15 7.60 1.93 15.06
N VAL A 16 6.62 2.84 15.01
CA VAL A 16 6.45 3.93 15.97
C VAL A 16 5.43 3.53 17.03
N LYS A 17 5.83 3.64 18.30
CA LYS A 17 4.89 3.49 19.43
C LYS A 17 4.15 4.80 19.60
N ILE A 18 2.84 4.75 19.41
CA ILE A 18 1.95 5.90 19.56
C ILE A 18 1.02 5.61 20.73
N ASP A 19 0.93 6.55 21.66
CA ASP A 19 0.02 6.46 22.80
C ASP A 19 -1.41 6.83 22.41
N VAL A 20 -2.39 6.37 23.19
CA VAL A 20 -3.81 6.59 22.89
C VAL A 20 -4.19 8.08 22.98
N ASP A 21 -3.51 8.82 23.84
CA ASP A 21 -3.70 10.27 24.01
C ASP A 21 -2.96 11.10 22.95
N ASP A 22 -2.20 10.45 22.06
CA ASP A 22 -1.48 11.15 20.99
C ASP A 22 -2.48 11.62 19.91
N PRO A 23 -2.42 12.89 19.48
CA PRO A 23 -3.26 13.40 18.40
C PRO A 23 -3.12 12.61 17.09
N VAL A 24 -1.96 11.99 16.83
CA VAL A 24 -1.76 11.12 15.67
C VAL A 24 -2.63 9.86 15.78
N PHE A 25 -2.77 9.29 16.98
CA PHE A 25 -3.62 8.12 17.20
C PHE A 25 -5.10 8.44 16.97
N ALA A 26 -5.56 9.61 17.39
CA ALA A 26 -6.92 10.07 17.15
C ALA A 26 -7.27 10.16 15.65
N VAL A 27 -6.34 10.64 14.82
CA VAL A 27 -6.53 10.70 13.36
C VAL A 27 -6.59 9.30 12.75
N VAL A 28 -5.72 8.39 13.19
CA VAL A 28 -5.73 7.01 12.69
C VAL A 28 -7.02 6.30 13.07
N ALA A 29 -7.46 6.44 14.32
CA ALA A 29 -8.71 5.86 14.81
C ALA A 29 -9.93 6.44 14.07
N LEU A 30 -9.94 7.75 13.81
CA LEU A 30 -11.00 8.38 13.02
C LEU A 30 -11.01 7.86 11.58
N ASN A 31 -9.85 7.78 10.93
CA ASN A 31 -9.75 7.25 9.58
C ASN A 31 -10.25 5.80 9.50
N GLU A 32 -9.89 4.96 10.47
CA GLU A 32 -10.40 3.58 10.52
C GLU A 32 -11.92 3.54 10.66
N ALA A 33 -12.49 4.30 11.60
CA ALA A 33 -13.94 4.32 11.81
C ALA A 33 -14.71 4.80 10.57
N VAL A 34 -14.21 5.85 9.91
CA VAL A 34 -14.81 6.36 8.66
C VAL A 34 -14.67 5.35 7.52
N LEU A 35 -13.53 4.65 7.43
CA LEU A 35 -13.32 3.62 6.43
C LEU A 35 -14.25 2.42 6.64
N GLU A 36 -14.43 1.95 7.88
CA GLU A 36 -15.39 0.88 8.21
C GLU A 36 -16.81 1.27 7.79
N GLU A 37 -17.29 2.46 8.19
CA GLU A 37 -18.64 2.92 7.82
C GLU A 37 -18.81 3.04 6.29
N THR A 38 -17.79 3.55 5.61
CA THR A 38 -17.82 3.72 4.15
C THR A 38 -17.88 2.37 3.45
N VAL A 39 -17.08 1.40 3.90
CA VAL A 39 -17.07 0.03 3.37
C VAL A 39 -18.42 -0.65 3.60
N GLU A 40 -18.98 -0.56 4.81
CA GLU A 40 -20.30 -1.12 5.11
C GLU A 40 -21.38 -0.56 4.19
N ARG A 41 -21.39 0.76 3.99
CA ARG A 41 -22.33 1.41 3.06
C ARG A 41 -22.15 0.92 1.62
N HIS A 42 -20.92 0.75 1.16
CA HIS A 42 -20.64 0.27 -0.20
C HIS A 42 -21.03 -1.19 -0.38
N VAL A 43 -20.79 -2.05 0.61
CA VAL A 43 -21.22 -3.45 0.58
C VAL A 43 -22.74 -3.52 0.47
N ALA A 44 -23.48 -2.75 1.28
CA ALA A 44 -24.93 -2.69 1.21
C ALA A 44 -25.44 -2.26 -0.18
N LEU A 45 -24.82 -1.23 -0.78
CA LEU A 45 -25.16 -0.78 -2.14
C LEU A 45 -24.86 -1.85 -3.21
N ILE A 46 -23.75 -2.58 -3.07
CA ILE A 46 -23.40 -3.67 -3.97
C ILE A 46 -24.39 -4.83 -3.83
N GLU A 47 -24.80 -5.18 -2.61
CA GLU A 47 -25.78 -6.24 -2.36
C GLU A 47 -27.14 -5.90 -2.97
N GLU A 48 -27.60 -4.65 -2.83
CA GLU A 48 -28.82 -4.16 -3.46
C GLU A 48 -28.73 -4.23 -4.99
N ALA A 49 -27.65 -3.69 -5.57
CA ALA A 49 -27.44 -3.73 -7.02
C ALA A 49 -27.31 -5.17 -7.56
N THR A 50 -26.71 -6.07 -6.77
CA THR A 50 -26.57 -7.48 -7.12
C THR A 50 -27.92 -8.19 -7.07
N ALA A 51 -28.76 -7.90 -6.07
CA ALA A 51 -30.12 -8.43 -5.97
C ALA A 51 -30.98 -7.98 -7.16
N ASP A 52 -30.89 -6.71 -7.56
CA ASP A 52 -31.57 -6.17 -8.74
C ASP A 52 -31.09 -6.84 -10.03
N LEU A 53 -29.78 -7.06 -10.17
CA LEU A 53 -29.21 -7.74 -11.33
C LEU A 53 -29.64 -9.20 -11.41
N ILE A 54 -29.72 -9.90 -10.28
CA ILE A 54 -30.24 -11.28 -10.20
C ILE A 54 -31.73 -11.32 -10.53
N ALA A 55 -32.53 -10.36 -10.04
CA ALA A 55 -33.95 -10.25 -10.39
C ALA A 55 -34.16 -10.02 -11.90
N GLN A 56 -33.32 -9.19 -12.52
CA GLN A 56 -33.30 -8.99 -13.97
C GLN A 56 -32.84 -10.25 -14.73
N ALA A 57 -31.86 -10.98 -14.22
CA ALA A 57 -31.38 -12.23 -14.80
C ALA A 57 -32.38 -13.40 -14.63
N GLY A 58 -33.19 -13.39 -13.58
CA GLY A 58 -34.23 -14.39 -13.30
C GLY A 58 -35.57 -14.16 -14.02
N GLY A 59 -35.76 -12.99 -14.65
CA GLY A 59 -37.02 -12.55 -15.23
C GLY A 59 -37.22 -12.87 -16.72
N LYS A 60 -37.35 -14.16 -17.09
CA LYS A 60 -38.46 -14.76 -17.89
C LYS A 60 -38.12 -16.21 -18.33
N PRO A 61 -38.82 -17.25 -17.83
CA PRO A 61 -38.93 -18.49 -18.57
C PRO A 61 -39.89 -18.25 -19.75
N ARG A 62 -39.38 -18.34 -20.98
CA ARG A 62 -40.22 -18.46 -22.17
C ARG A 62 -41.05 -19.73 -22.02
N ALA A 63 -42.37 -19.56 -22.08
CA ALA A 63 -43.35 -20.61 -21.87
C ALA A 63 -43.04 -21.89 -22.67
N LYS A 64 -43.12 -23.03 -21.98
CA LYS A 64 -43.23 -24.41 -22.46
C LYS A 64 -42.24 -24.81 -23.57
N ALA A 65 -41.16 -25.48 -23.15
CA ALA A 65 -40.35 -26.31 -24.02
C ALA A 65 -41.21 -27.45 -24.60
N ALA A 66 -41.65 -27.28 -25.85
CA ALA A 66 -41.88 -28.41 -26.75
C ALA A 66 -40.54 -29.10 -27.02
N PRO A 67 -40.51 -30.43 -27.28
CA PRO A 67 -39.28 -31.18 -27.39
C PRO A 67 -38.39 -30.62 -28.50
N ALA A 68 -37.08 -30.59 -28.21
CA ALA A 68 -36.02 -30.02 -29.01
C ALA A 68 -36.15 -30.38 -30.50
N LYS A 69 -36.45 -29.38 -31.33
CA LYS A 69 -36.17 -29.44 -32.76
C LYS A 69 -34.83 -28.76 -32.98
N ALA A 70 -33.93 -29.53 -33.58
CA ALA A 70 -32.53 -29.25 -33.88
C ALA A 70 -32.22 -27.77 -34.11
N ALA A 71 -31.10 -27.34 -33.52
CA ALA A 71 -30.47 -26.06 -33.78
C ALA A 71 -30.36 -25.83 -35.30
N GLY A 72 -31.09 -24.85 -35.80
CA GLY A 72 -30.79 -24.27 -37.10
C GLY A 72 -29.45 -23.53 -37.04
N PRO A 73 -28.78 -23.32 -38.19
CA PRO A 73 -27.42 -22.75 -38.28
C PRO A 73 -27.24 -21.39 -37.59
N ASN A 74 -28.34 -20.68 -37.31
CA ASN A 74 -28.34 -19.39 -36.62
C ASN A 74 -28.24 -19.49 -35.08
N GLY A 75 -28.53 -20.67 -34.50
CA GLY A 75 -28.47 -20.88 -33.05
C GLY A 75 -27.03 -21.02 -32.54
N GLU A 76 -26.19 -21.71 -33.31
CA GLU A 76 -24.77 -21.89 -33.04
C GLU A 76 -24.00 -20.57 -33.14
N GLN A 77 -24.28 -19.77 -34.17
CA GLN A 77 -23.69 -18.43 -34.30
C GLN A 77 -24.06 -17.51 -33.13
N ARG A 78 -25.32 -17.54 -32.66
CA ARG A 78 -25.76 -16.76 -31.49
C ARG A 78 -25.12 -17.27 -30.20
N ALA A 79 -25.00 -18.59 -30.03
CA ALA A 79 -24.32 -19.17 -28.88
C ALA A 79 -22.83 -18.82 -28.87
N MET A 80 -22.18 -18.82 -30.03
CA MET A 80 -20.77 -18.44 -30.18
C MET A 80 -20.56 -16.94 -29.92
N LEU A 81 -21.47 -16.08 -30.39
CA LEU A 81 -21.47 -14.65 -30.09
C LEU A 81 -21.67 -14.35 -28.60
N LEU A 82 -22.60 -15.05 -27.94
CA LEU A 82 -22.84 -14.91 -26.51
C LEU A 82 -21.63 -15.40 -25.68
N ALA A 83 -21.05 -16.54 -26.05
CA ALA A 83 -19.88 -17.08 -25.38
C ALA A 83 -18.64 -16.18 -25.57
N ALA A 84 -18.43 -15.67 -26.79
CA ALA A 84 -17.34 -14.73 -27.07
C ALA A 84 -17.55 -13.41 -26.31
N GLY A 85 -18.78 -12.89 -26.27
CA GLY A 85 -19.12 -11.70 -25.51
C GLY A 85 -18.85 -11.89 -24.02
N ALA A 86 -19.33 -12.98 -23.43
CA ALA A 86 -19.12 -13.29 -22.01
C ALA A 86 -17.63 -13.45 -21.66
N ALA A 87 -16.85 -14.10 -22.53
CA ALA A 87 -15.41 -14.27 -22.33
C ALA A 87 -14.65 -12.93 -22.37
N VAL A 88 -14.98 -12.05 -23.32
CA VAL A 88 -14.37 -10.71 -23.42
C VAL A 88 -14.74 -9.85 -22.22
N LEU A 89 -16.02 -9.86 -21.82
CA LEU A 89 -16.49 -9.09 -20.67
C LEU A 89 -15.85 -9.58 -19.36
N GLY A 90 -15.73 -10.90 -19.19
CA GLY A 90 -15.01 -11.51 -18.07
C GLY A 90 -13.53 -11.15 -18.05
N ALA A 91 -12.85 -11.19 -19.21
CA ALA A 91 -11.45 -10.77 -19.31
C ALA A 91 -11.26 -9.28 -18.95
N LEU A 92 -12.15 -8.40 -19.40
CA LEU A 92 -12.11 -6.98 -19.07
C LEU A 92 -12.37 -6.74 -17.56
N LEU A 93 -13.30 -7.47 -16.96
CA LEU A 93 -13.57 -7.41 -15.52
C LEU A 93 -12.37 -7.88 -14.69
N VAL A 94 -11.70 -8.95 -15.10
CA VAL A 94 -10.48 -9.44 -14.44
C VAL A 94 -9.35 -8.43 -14.56
N LEU A 95 -9.13 -7.86 -15.75
CA LEU A 95 -8.10 -6.83 -15.96
C LEU A 95 -8.41 -5.54 -15.18
N ALA A 96 -9.67 -5.12 -15.12
CA ALA A 96 -10.10 -3.98 -14.31
C ALA A 96 -9.93 -4.27 -12.82
N GLY A 97 -10.29 -5.47 -12.36
CA GLY A 97 -10.04 -5.92 -10.98
C GLY A 97 -8.55 -5.91 -10.65
N GLN A 98 -7.69 -6.41 -11.55
CA GLN A 98 -6.25 -6.31 -11.36
C GLN A 98 -5.78 -4.86 -11.31
N ALA A 99 -6.27 -3.97 -12.19
CA ALA A 99 -5.88 -2.56 -12.18
C ALA A 99 -6.33 -1.82 -10.91
N LEU A 100 -7.48 -2.18 -10.32
CA LEU A 100 -8.01 -1.56 -9.11
C LEU A 100 -7.35 -2.10 -7.82
N PHE A 101 -6.97 -3.38 -7.77
CA PHE A 101 -6.43 -4.02 -6.57
C PHE A 101 -4.91 -4.19 -6.57
N PHE A 102 -4.25 -4.27 -7.73
CA PHE A 102 -2.80 -4.22 -7.80
C PHE A 102 -2.35 -2.76 -7.79
N LYS A 103 -1.94 -2.29 -6.61
CA LYS A 103 -1.03 -1.15 -6.53
C LYS A 103 0.22 -1.50 -7.34
N PRO A 104 0.68 -0.65 -8.27
CA PRO A 104 2.00 -0.83 -8.87
C PRO A 104 3.01 -0.96 -7.73
N PRO A 105 4.02 -1.84 -7.87
CA PRO A 105 5.07 -1.96 -6.87
C PRO A 105 5.54 -0.54 -6.55
N PRO A 106 5.64 -0.18 -5.25
CA PRO A 106 6.11 1.15 -4.90
C PRO A 106 7.38 1.40 -5.71
N PRO A 107 7.52 2.58 -6.37
CA PRO A 107 8.77 2.91 -7.04
C PRO A 107 9.88 2.54 -6.07
N PRO A 108 10.94 1.82 -6.52
CA PRO A 108 12.01 1.38 -5.64
C PRO A 108 12.34 2.59 -4.78
N ALA A 109 12.13 2.44 -3.46
CA ALA A 109 12.25 3.54 -2.51
C ALA A 109 13.46 4.34 -2.96
N PRO A 110 13.33 5.67 -3.20
CA PRO A 110 14.43 6.45 -3.72
C PRO A 110 15.61 6.00 -2.90
N ILE A 111 16.58 5.36 -3.58
CA ILE A 111 17.80 4.97 -2.93
C ILE A 111 18.16 6.27 -2.26
N VAL A 112 18.12 6.30 -0.94
CA VAL A 112 18.67 7.42 -0.20
C VAL A 112 20.11 7.25 -0.59
N GLN A 113 20.48 7.87 -1.73
CA GLN A 113 21.83 8.14 -2.14
C GLN A 113 22.28 8.87 -0.91
N ALA A 114 22.93 8.13 0.00
CA ALA A 114 23.38 8.62 1.27
C ALA A 114 24.13 9.87 0.87
N LYS A 115 23.50 11.02 1.15
CA LYS A 115 23.78 12.30 0.49
C LYS A 115 25.28 12.35 0.33
N GLU A 116 25.76 12.16 -0.90
CA GLU A 116 27.18 11.88 -1.11
C GLU A 116 27.92 12.95 -0.34
N LEU A 117 28.79 12.50 0.59
CA LEU A 117 29.51 13.39 1.49
C LEU A 117 29.97 14.57 0.66
N THR A 118 29.45 15.77 0.97
CA THR A 118 29.76 16.94 0.15
C THR A 118 31.27 17.06 0.09
N VAL A 119 31.83 17.62 -0.98
CA VAL A 119 33.28 17.74 -1.12
C VAL A 119 33.91 18.41 0.12
N GLU A 120 33.17 19.31 0.77
CA GLU A 120 33.49 19.91 2.07
C GLU A 120 33.50 18.92 3.24
N GLN A 121 32.53 18.01 3.34
CA GLN A 121 32.51 16.96 4.37
C GLN A 121 33.65 15.94 4.17
N LEU A 122 33.94 15.56 2.93
CA LEU A 122 35.03 14.64 2.62
C LEU A 122 36.40 15.26 3.00
N THR A 123 36.58 16.55 2.72
CA THR A 123 37.78 17.29 3.10
C THR A 123 37.88 17.50 4.61
N ALA A 124 36.76 17.76 5.30
CA ALA A 124 36.71 17.84 6.75
C ALA A 124 37.13 16.52 7.42
N ILE A 125 36.66 15.37 6.93
CA ILE A 125 37.07 14.05 7.43
C ILE A 125 38.59 13.85 7.25
N ARG A 126 39.11 14.14 6.05
CA ARG A 126 40.55 14.00 5.75
C ARG A 126 41.43 14.91 6.60
N ASN A 127 40.95 16.10 6.92
CA ASN A 127 41.64 17.03 7.82
C ASN A 127 41.57 16.55 9.27
N GLY A 128 40.43 16.01 9.71
CA GLY A 128 40.26 15.39 11.03
C GLY A 128 41.24 14.24 11.27
N GLU A 129 41.45 13.36 10.28
CA GLU A 129 42.43 12.27 10.39
C GLU A 129 43.89 12.76 10.50
N LYS A 130 44.25 13.82 9.77
CA LYS A 130 45.58 14.43 9.88
C LYS A 130 45.80 15.04 11.25
N LEU A 131 44.81 15.77 11.76
CA LEU A 131 44.84 16.35 13.11
C LEU A 131 44.95 15.25 14.17
N ALA A 132 44.19 14.17 14.05
CA ALA A 132 44.30 13.02 14.95
C ALA A 132 45.71 12.41 14.97
N LYS A 133 46.34 12.25 13.80
CA LYS A 133 47.74 11.77 13.69
C LYS A 133 48.76 12.73 14.30
N ILE A 134 48.55 14.05 14.18
CA ILE A 134 49.41 15.06 14.79
C ILE A 134 49.24 15.05 16.32
N VAL A 135 48.00 14.97 16.80
CA VAL A 135 47.69 14.86 18.23
C VAL A 135 48.35 13.63 18.84
N GLN A 136 48.36 12.48 18.16
CA GLN A 136 49.07 11.28 18.64
C GLN A 136 50.59 11.46 18.76
N LYS A 137 51.18 12.35 17.97
CA LYS A 137 52.63 12.66 17.99
C LYS A 137 52.99 13.77 18.99
N LEU A 138 52.01 14.48 19.55
CA LEU A 138 52.23 15.47 20.59
C LEU A 138 52.64 14.82 21.91
N ASP A 139 53.32 15.60 22.74
CA ASP A 139 53.72 15.17 24.08
C ASP A 139 52.49 14.82 24.95
N PRO A 140 52.64 13.97 25.97
CA PRO A 140 51.53 13.50 26.79
C PRO A 140 50.79 14.63 27.52
N LYS A 141 51.50 15.70 27.90
CA LYS A 141 50.93 16.83 28.65
C LYS A 141 49.99 17.65 27.76
N THR A 142 50.40 17.93 26.53
CA THR A 142 49.59 18.64 25.54
C THR A 142 48.39 17.81 25.10
N ARG A 143 48.54 16.49 24.92
CA ARG A 143 47.40 15.59 24.62
C ARG A 143 46.33 15.60 25.70
N ASN A 144 46.73 15.52 26.97
CA ASN A 144 45.80 15.53 28.09
C ASN A 144 45.08 16.88 28.21
N ALA A 145 45.76 18.00 27.93
CA ALA A 145 45.13 19.32 27.90
C ALA A 145 44.08 19.42 26.78
N ILE A 146 44.37 18.92 25.58
CA ILE A 146 43.41 18.90 24.45
C ILE A 146 42.20 18.04 24.77
N GLN A 147 42.39 16.85 25.38
CA GLN A 147 41.29 15.99 25.79
C GLN A 147 40.41 16.63 26.86
N ALA A 148 41.02 17.30 27.84
CA ALA A 148 40.29 18.02 28.87
C ALA A 148 39.46 19.19 28.29
N ASP A 149 39.96 19.84 27.24
CA ASP A 149 39.24 20.94 26.58
C ASP A 149 38.07 20.44 25.73
N MET A 150 38.20 19.26 25.07
CA MET A 150 37.09 18.63 24.33
C MET A 150 35.97 18.06 25.23
N GLN A 151 36.23 17.88 26.53
CA GLN A 151 35.25 17.41 27.51
C GLN A 151 34.47 18.55 28.19
N LYS A 152 34.79 19.81 27.86
CA LYS A 152 34.01 20.95 28.35
C LYS A 152 32.68 21.01 27.57
N PRO A 153 31.54 21.14 28.27
CA PRO A 153 30.23 21.28 27.63
C PRO A 153 30.09 22.60 26.86
#